data_AF-A0A1I2RH61-F1
#
_entry.id   AF-A0A1I2RH61-F1
#
_cell.length_a   1.000
_cell.length_b   1.000
_cell.length_c   1.000
_cell.angle_alpha   90.00
_cell.angle_beta   90.00
_cell.angle_gamma   90.00
#
_symmetry.space_group_name_H-M   'P 1'
#
loop_
_entity.id
_entity.type
_entity.pdbx_description
1 polymer ?
#
loop_
_entity_poly.entity_id
_entity_poly.type
_entity_poly.pdbx_seq_one_letter_code
_entity_poly.pdbx_strand_id
1 'polypeptide(L)'
;MAKVSELEIKNPSELPVADSISGVTLPFVQGERIVVAGAEEFVNECKKPVNTFLQEKSTEFNKNLDAVKKPVVQVSSTTVNLLPNKFYRFSIPETGGAYTLTLQAPTDTANTNDYEGGFDTGATAPTITFPADVNWGEADMSIVANTHYEFSIRYDAVSKKYYGMIYSWAL
;
A
#
# COMPACT_ATOMS: atom_id res chain seq x y z
N MET A 1 -6.40 -61.91 -31.73
CA MET A 1 -6.07 -61.47 -30.36
C MET A 1 -4.58 -61.20 -30.29
N ALA A 2 -4.15 -59.95 -30.10
CA ALA A 2 -2.74 -59.63 -29.91
C ALA A 2 -2.32 -60.10 -28.50
N LYS A 3 -1.26 -60.92 -28.41
CA LYS A 3 -0.65 -61.29 -27.13
C LYS A 3 -0.09 -60.03 -26.49
N VAL A 4 -0.62 -59.66 -25.33
CA VAL A 4 0.07 -58.71 -24.45
C VAL A 4 1.23 -59.49 -23.83
N SER A 5 2.46 -59.21 -24.27
CA SER A 5 3.65 -59.69 -23.58
C SER A 5 3.89 -58.80 -22.37
N GLU A 6 3.81 -59.37 -21.17
CA GLU A 6 4.26 -58.68 -19.95
C GLU A 6 5.77 -58.43 -20.07
N LEU A 7 6.17 -57.17 -19.95
CA LEU A 7 7.58 -56.78 -19.91
C LEU A 7 8.10 -57.01 -18.48
N GLU A 8 9.00 -57.98 -18.29
CA GLU A 8 9.64 -58.21 -17.00
C GLU A 8 10.81 -57.21 -16.84
N ILE A 9 10.58 -56.14 -16.07
CA ILE A 9 11.60 -55.11 -15.81
C ILE A 9 12.33 -55.46 -14.51
N LYS A 10 13.62 -55.82 -14.59
CA LYS A 10 14.41 -56.25 -13.43
C LYS A 10 15.13 -55.09 -12.75
N ASN A 11 15.50 -54.05 -13.50
CA ASN A 11 16.08 -52.83 -12.98
C ASN A 11 15.34 -51.57 -13.49
N PRO A 12 15.12 -50.54 -12.64
CA PRO A 12 14.50 -49.29 -13.08
C PRO A 12 15.25 -48.56 -14.20
N SER A 13 16.56 -48.78 -14.34
CA SER A 13 17.38 -48.23 -15.44
C SER A 13 17.13 -48.89 -16.80
N GLU A 14 16.43 -50.03 -16.82
CA GLU A 14 16.01 -50.73 -18.04
C GLU A 14 14.63 -50.24 -18.53
N LEU A 15 13.98 -49.33 -17.79
CA LEU A 15 12.77 -48.68 -18.25
C LEU A 15 13.07 -47.89 -19.53
N PRO A 16 12.21 -47.98 -20.56
CA PRO A 16 12.31 -47.12 -21.72
C PRO A 16 12.24 -45.66 -21.27
N VAL A 17 13.29 -44.88 -21.53
CA VAL A 17 13.26 -43.43 -21.37
C VAL A 17 12.67 -42.86 -22.65
N ALA A 18 11.53 -42.18 -22.55
CA ALA A 18 10.95 -41.52 -23.72
C ALA A 18 11.76 -40.26 -24.06
N ASP A 19 12.31 -40.20 -25.26
CA ASP A 19 13.06 -39.04 -25.77
C ASP A 19 12.17 -37.79 -25.97
N SER A 20 10.85 -37.98 -26.00
CA SER A 20 9.85 -36.93 -26.14
C SER A 20 8.48 -37.41 -25.66
N ILE A 21 7.68 -36.49 -25.12
CA ILE A 21 6.26 -36.68 -24.81
C ILE A 21 5.33 -36.21 -25.93
N SER A 22 5.89 -35.84 -27.09
CA SER A 22 5.12 -35.42 -28.26
C SER A 22 4.23 -36.57 -28.75
N GLY A 23 2.94 -36.29 -28.94
CA GLY A 23 1.95 -37.31 -29.30
C GLY A 23 1.40 -38.13 -28.13
N VAL A 24 1.92 -37.98 -26.91
CA VAL A 24 1.31 -38.56 -25.71
C VAL A 24 0.07 -37.75 -25.34
N THR A 25 -1.07 -38.42 -25.28
CA THR A 25 -2.32 -37.85 -24.76
C THR A 25 -2.68 -38.47 -23.43
N LEU A 26 -3.18 -37.65 -22.51
CA LEU A 26 -3.56 -38.06 -21.17
C LEU A 26 -5.02 -37.69 -20.91
N PRO A 27 -5.82 -38.58 -20.32
CA PRO A 27 -7.13 -38.21 -19.82
C PRO A 27 -6.98 -37.33 -18.56
N PHE A 28 -7.67 -36.20 -18.52
CA PHE A 28 -7.76 -35.36 -17.33
C PHE A 28 -9.13 -34.71 -17.19
N VAL A 29 -9.44 -34.25 -15.98
CA VAL A 29 -10.71 -33.57 -15.69
C VAL A 29 -10.56 -32.07 -15.95
N GLN A 30 -11.39 -31.53 -16.83
CA GLN A 30 -11.50 -30.10 -17.11
C GLN A 30 -12.94 -29.65 -16.81
N GLY A 31 -13.12 -28.88 -15.74
CA GLY A 31 -14.45 -28.58 -15.21
C GLY A 31 -15.15 -29.87 -14.76
N GLU A 32 -16.31 -30.17 -15.35
CA GLU A 32 -17.11 -31.37 -15.04
C GLU A 32 -16.91 -32.52 -16.05
N ARG A 33 -15.93 -32.44 -16.95
CA ARG A 33 -15.72 -33.41 -18.04
C ARG A 33 -14.34 -34.04 -18.00
N ILE A 34 -14.25 -35.29 -18.44
CA ILE A 34 -12.97 -35.93 -18.77
C ILE A 34 -12.63 -35.61 -20.23
N VAL A 35 -11.46 -35.03 -20.45
CA VAL A 35 -10.90 -34.68 -21.76
C VAL A 35 -9.60 -35.44 -21.97
N VAL A 36 -9.25 -35.73 -23.22
CA VAL A 36 -7.98 -36.35 -23.60
C VAL A 36 -7.20 -35.33 -24.42
N ALA A 37 -6.06 -34.87 -23.90
CA ALA A 37 -5.26 -33.87 -24.59
C ALA A 37 -3.77 -34.13 -24.46
N GLY A 38 -2.97 -33.39 -25.24
CA GLY A 38 -1.52 -33.52 -25.23
C GLY A 38 -0.92 -33.19 -23.86
N ALA A 39 0.23 -33.78 -23.53
CA ALA A 39 0.89 -33.58 -22.24
C ALA A 39 1.17 -32.10 -21.91
N GLU A 40 1.47 -31.26 -22.91
CA GLU A 40 1.66 -29.81 -22.72
C GLU A 40 0.36 -29.10 -22.29
N GLU A 41 -0.77 -29.47 -22.90
CA GLU A 41 -2.08 -28.94 -22.56
C GLU A 41 -2.48 -29.37 -21.14
N PHE A 42 -2.28 -30.64 -20.79
CA PHE A 42 -2.49 -31.15 -19.43
C PHE A 42 -1.71 -30.33 -18.39
N VAL A 43 -0.41 -30.10 -18.62
CA VAL A 43 0.43 -29.30 -17.72
C VAL A 43 -0.09 -27.86 -17.59
N ASN A 44 -0.53 -27.25 -18.69
CA ASN A 44 -1.09 -25.90 -18.67
C ASN A 44 -2.42 -25.83 -17.89
N GLU A 45 -3.29 -26.83 -18.02
CA GLU A 45 -4.52 -26.94 -17.25
C GLU A 45 -4.26 -27.13 -15.75
N CYS A 46 -3.25 -27.94 -15.37
CA CYS A 46 -2.85 -28.08 -13.97
C CYS A 46 -2.30 -26.77 -13.35
N LYS A 47 -1.72 -25.88 -14.16
CA LYS A 47 -1.24 -24.57 -13.68
C LYS A 47 -2.37 -23.58 -13.43
N LYS A 48 -3.52 -23.70 -14.10
CA LYS A 48 -4.64 -22.77 -13.96
C LYS A 48 -5.10 -22.58 -12.50
N PRO A 49 -5.45 -23.62 -11.73
CA PRO A 49 -5.91 -23.43 -10.35
C PRO A 49 -4.84 -22.76 -9.46
N VAL A 50 -3.56 -23.11 -9.66
CA VAL A 50 -2.44 -22.47 -8.94
C VAL A 50 -2.35 -20.99 -9.29
N ASN A 51 -2.42 -20.64 -10.57
CA ASN A 51 -2.38 -19.25 -11.03
C ASN A 51 -3.58 -18.45 -10.53
N THR A 52 -4.78 -19.03 -10.55
CA THR A 52 -5.99 -18.41 -9.98
C THR A 52 -5.82 -18.12 -8.50
N PHE A 53 -5.35 -19.09 -7.72
CA PHE A 53 -5.08 -18.91 -6.29
C PHE A 53 -4.07 -17.79 -6.04
N LEU A 54 -2.97 -17.75 -6.79
CA LEU A 54 -1.95 -16.70 -6.67
C LEU A 54 -2.50 -15.31 -7.00
N GLN A 55 -3.34 -15.21 -8.02
CA GLN A 55 -4.01 -13.95 -8.39
C GLN A 55 -4.95 -13.48 -7.27
N GLU A 56 -5.82 -14.35 -6.77
CA GLU A 56 -6.75 -14.03 -5.68
C GLU A 56 -6.01 -13.55 -4.42
N LYS A 57 -4.95 -14.26 -4.05
CA LYS A 57 -4.13 -13.89 -2.88
C LYS A 57 -3.36 -12.60 -3.08
N SER A 58 -2.87 -12.34 -4.29
CA SER A 58 -2.22 -11.07 -4.62
C SER A 58 -3.21 -9.90 -4.56
N THR A 59 -4.45 -10.11 -5.04
CA THR A 59 -5.52 -9.11 -4.93
C THR A 59 -5.90 -8.83 -3.48
N GLU A 60 -6.08 -9.86 -2.66
CA GLU A 60 -6.37 -9.71 -1.22
C GLU A 60 -5.23 -8.99 -0.50
N PHE A 61 -3.98 -9.39 -0.78
CA PHE A 61 -2.80 -8.74 -0.22
C PHE A 61 -2.72 -7.26 -0.59
N ASN A 62 -2.89 -6.91 -1.86
CA ASN A 62 -2.83 -5.52 -2.31
C ASN A 62 -3.94 -4.66 -1.70
N LYS A 63 -5.16 -5.20 -1.56
CA LYS A 63 -6.25 -4.52 -0.86
C LYS A 63 -5.90 -4.21 0.60
N ASN A 64 -5.34 -5.17 1.32
CA ASN A 64 -4.94 -4.99 2.71
C ASN A 64 -3.75 -4.02 2.83
N LEU A 65 -2.80 -4.09 1.89
CA LEU A 65 -1.68 -3.17 1.81
C LEU A 65 -2.16 -1.73 1.54
N ASP A 66 -3.11 -1.54 0.64
CA ASP A 66 -3.67 -0.21 0.34
C ASP A 66 -4.48 0.36 1.52
N ALA A 67 -5.09 -0.50 2.35
CA ALA A 67 -5.78 -0.07 3.56
C ALA A 67 -4.83 0.45 4.66
N VAL A 68 -3.57 0.01 4.69
CA VAL A 68 -2.57 0.46 5.69
C VAL A 68 -1.68 1.59 5.19
N LYS A 69 -1.69 1.89 3.88
CA LYS A 69 -1.00 3.07 3.33
C LYS A 69 -1.72 4.33 3.79
N LYS A 70 -0.96 5.33 4.22
CA LYS A 70 -1.47 6.69 4.45
C LYS A 70 -1.55 7.42 3.10
N PRO A 71 -2.73 7.79 2.61
CA PRO A 71 -2.85 8.55 1.37
C PRO A 71 -2.33 9.98 1.56
N VAL A 72 -1.72 10.51 0.49
CA VAL A 72 -1.32 11.92 0.42
C VAL A 72 -2.50 12.75 -0.08
N VAL A 73 -2.83 13.82 0.63
CA VAL A 73 -3.86 14.80 0.26
C VAL A 73 -3.18 16.09 -0.16
N GLN A 74 -3.36 16.50 -1.41
CA GLN A 74 -2.92 17.80 -1.89
C GLN A 74 -3.92 18.88 -1.46
N VAL A 75 -3.43 19.96 -0.87
CA VAL A 75 -4.26 21.04 -0.34
C VAL A 75 -3.95 22.35 -1.03
N SER A 76 -5.01 23.01 -1.51
CA SER A 76 -5.00 24.40 -1.98
C SER A 76 -5.84 25.35 -1.11
N SER A 77 -6.61 24.82 -0.16
CA SER A 77 -7.40 25.63 0.79
C SER A 77 -6.51 26.25 1.87
N THR A 78 -6.86 27.47 2.31
CA THR A 78 -6.22 28.17 3.43
C THR A 78 -6.79 27.76 4.79
N THR A 79 -7.86 26.96 4.83
CA THR A 79 -8.40 26.39 6.07
C THR A 79 -8.68 24.91 5.87
N VAL A 80 -8.16 24.06 6.75
CA VAL A 80 -8.22 22.60 6.59
C VAL A 80 -8.64 21.90 7.88
N ASN A 81 -9.65 21.04 7.73
CA ASN A 81 -9.99 20.03 8.72
C ASN A 81 -9.16 18.78 8.46
N LEU A 82 -8.30 18.42 9.41
CA LEU A 82 -7.46 17.24 9.32
C LEU A 82 -8.29 15.98 9.55
N LEU A 83 -8.23 15.06 8.59
CA LEU A 83 -8.84 13.74 8.68
C LEU A 83 -7.80 12.72 9.14
N PRO A 84 -8.23 11.68 9.88
CA PRO A 84 -7.33 10.69 10.44
C PRO A 84 -6.59 9.89 9.36
N ASN A 85 -5.34 9.53 9.67
CA ASN A 85 -4.47 8.64 8.91
C ASN A 85 -4.23 9.09 7.46
N LYS A 86 -4.02 10.39 7.27
CA LYS A 86 -3.65 11.00 5.99
C LYS A 86 -2.41 11.87 6.17
N PHE A 87 -1.64 12.00 5.10
CA PHE A 87 -0.56 12.97 5.01
C PHE A 87 -0.99 14.15 4.14
N TYR A 88 -1.06 15.35 4.70
CA TYR A 88 -1.44 16.54 3.96
C TYR A 88 -0.22 17.26 3.40
N ARG A 89 -0.18 17.43 2.07
CA ARG A 89 0.83 18.27 1.41
C ARG A 89 0.19 19.61 1.06
N PHE A 90 0.66 20.67 1.71
CA PHE A 90 0.17 22.02 1.47
C PHE A 90 1.08 22.73 0.48
N SER A 91 0.48 23.32 -0.55
CA SER A 91 1.19 24.19 -1.48
C SER A 91 1.08 25.63 -1.01
N ILE A 92 2.15 26.15 -0.42
CA ILE A 92 2.25 27.56 -0.05
C ILE A 92 2.65 28.35 -1.31
N PRO A 93 1.85 29.31 -1.78
CA PRO A 93 2.19 30.09 -2.96
C PRO A 93 3.42 30.99 -2.70
N GLU A 94 4.31 31.10 -3.69
CA GLU A 94 5.53 31.93 -3.61
C GLU A 94 5.28 33.45 -3.68
N THR A 95 4.04 33.87 -3.96
CA THR A 95 3.71 35.28 -4.13
C THR A 95 4.00 36.05 -2.84
N GLY A 96 4.82 37.11 -2.93
CA GLY A 96 5.40 37.89 -1.82
C GLY A 96 4.45 38.69 -0.93
N GLY A 97 3.29 38.12 -0.58
CA GLY A 97 2.36 38.61 0.43
C GLY A 97 2.24 37.61 1.59
N ALA A 98 1.62 38.05 2.69
CA ALA A 98 1.33 37.19 3.82
C ALA A 98 0.30 36.10 3.40
N TYR A 99 0.75 34.86 3.29
CA TYR A 99 -0.14 33.71 3.16
C TYR A 99 -0.51 33.20 4.55
N THR A 100 -1.80 32.92 4.77
CA THR A 100 -2.28 32.34 6.03
C THR A 100 -2.88 30.96 5.80
N LEU A 101 -2.37 29.94 6.50
CA LEU A 101 -2.97 28.62 6.59
C LEU A 101 -3.48 28.38 8.01
N THR A 102 -4.71 27.94 8.14
CA THR A 102 -5.33 27.57 9.40
C THR A 102 -5.60 26.07 9.43
N LEU A 103 -4.99 25.38 10.38
CA LEU A 103 -5.23 23.98 10.65
C LEU A 103 -6.24 23.84 11.78
N GLN A 104 -7.32 23.12 11.54
CA GLN A 104 -8.34 22.86 12.56
C GLN A 104 -7.95 21.64 13.40
N ALA A 105 -8.29 21.70 14.69
CA ALA A 105 -7.98 20.62 15.63
C ALA A 105 -8.71 19.33 15.22
N PRO A 106 -8.03 18.17 15.30
CA PRO A 106 -8.72 16.90 15.26
C PRO A 106 -9.72 16.75 16.42
N THR A 107 -10.76 15.95 16.20
CA THR A 107 -11.84 15.74 17.20
C THR A 107 -12.09 14.27 17.52
N ASP A 108 -11.51 13.32 16.78
CA ASP A 108 -11.66 11.90 17.07
C ASP A 108 -10.80 11.51 18.28
N THR A 109 -11.48 11.18 19.37
CA THR A 109 -10.91 10.73 20.64
C THR A 109 -11.20 9.25 20.91
N ALA A 110 -11.89 8.57 20.00
CA ALA A 110 -12.23 7.15 20.12
C ALA A 110 -11.07 6.25 19.69
N ASN A 111 -10.21 6.71 18.77
CA ASN A 111 -9.09 5.96 18.24
C ASN A 111 -7.79 6.78 18.29
N THR A 112 -6.66 6.10 18.43
CA THR A 112 -5.34 6.71 18.24
C THR A 112 -5.06 6.82 16.74
N ASN A 113 -5.44 7.96 16.15
CA ASN A 113 -5.14 8.29 14.76
C ASN A 113 -3.93 9.22 14.66
N ASP A 114 -3.26 9.13 13.51
CA ASP A 114 -2.22 10.07 13.12
C ASP A 114 -2.79 11.16 12.21
N TYR A 115 -2.47 12.42 12.51
CA TYR A 115 -2.78 13.56 11.65
C TYR A 115 -1.46 14.23 11.28
N GLU A 116 -1.09 14.17 10.01
CA GLU A 116 0.24 14.53 9.56
C GLU A 116 0.18 15.44 8.34
N GLY A 117 1.22 16.23 8.15
CA GLY A 117 1.37 16.98 6.93
C GLY A 117 2.69 17.72 6.86
N GLY A 118 2.92 18.34 5.72
CA GLY A 118 4.11 19.13 5.48
C GLY A 118 3.94 20.15 4.38
N PHE A 119 4.80 21.15 4.42
CA PHE A 119 4.79 22.30 3.51
C PHE A 119 6.18 22.90 3.37
N ASP A 120 6.40 23.53 2.23
CA ASP A 120 7.63 24.26 1.95
C ASP A 120 7.30 25.74 1.98
N THR A 121 8.17 26.54 2.60
CA THR A 121 8.08 28.00 2.53
C THR A 121 9.00 28.52 1.44
N GLY A 122 8.56 29.50 0.66
CA GLY A 122 9.40 30.22 -0.28
C GLY A 122 10.25 31.32 0.39
N ALA A 123 10.64 32.31 -0.40
CA ALA A 123 11.46 33.45 0.05
C ALA A 123 10.79 34.33 1.13
N THR A 124 9.46 34.28 1.24
CA THR A 124 8.68 34.95 2.29
C THR A 124 8.02 33.90 3.17
N ALA A 125 8.20 34.03 4.50
CA ALA A 125 7.58 33.13 5.46
C ALA A 125 6.05 33.35 5.51
N PRO A 126 5.23 32.29 5.41
CA PRO A 126 3.79 32.39 5.65
C PRO A 126 3.48 32.52 7.14
N THR A 127 2.26 32.95 7.45
CA THR A 127 1.67 32.78 8.79
C THR A 127 0.92 31.45 8.83
N ILE A 128 1.22 30.60 9.80
CA ILE A 128 0.51 29.34 10.00
C ILE A 128 -0.17 29.39 11.36
N THR A 129 -1.50 29.28 11.36
CA THR A 129 -2.29 29.15 12.58
C THR A 129 -2.47 27.66 12.86
N PHE A 130 -1.71 27.17 13.83
CA PHE A 130 -1.82 25.80 14.29
C PHE A 130 -3.04 25.62 15.21
N PRO A 131 -3.58 24.39 15.32
CA PRO A 131 -4.70 24.09 16.19
C PRO A 131 -4.39 24.44 17.65
N ALA A 132 -5.28 25.23 18.28
CA ALA A 132 -5.11 25.70 19.66
C ALA A 132 -5.32 24.60 20.72
N ASP A 133 -6.12 23.57 20.40
CA ASP A 133 -6.43 22.45 21.32
C ASP A 133 -5.39 21.32 21.27
N VAL A 134 -4.22 21.59 20.68
CA VAL A 134 -3.09 20.65 20.59
C VAL A 134 -1.95 21.18 21.45
N ASN A 135 -1.43 20.33 22.34
CA ASN A 135 -0.22 20.65 23.10
C ASN A 135 1.00 20.42 22.20
N TRP A 136 1.55 21.49 21.67
CA TRP A 136 2.75 21.45 20.84
C TRP A 136 4.00 21.27 21.70
N GLY A 137 4.94 20.44 21.24
CA GLY A 137 6.23 20.23 21.91
C GLY A 137 7.11 21.49 21.92
N GLU A 138 6.92 22.37 20.94
CA GLU A 138 7.62 23.66 20.84
C GLU A 138 6.70 24.79 21.28
N ALA A 139 7.14 25.61 22.24
CA ALA A 139 6.34 26.72 22.79
C ALA A 139 6.23 27.91 21.81
N ASP A 140 7.26 28.13 20.99
CA ASP A 140 7.36 29.26 20.06
C ASP A 140 7.51 28.75 18.62
N MET A 141 6.40 28.34 18.01
CA MET A 141 6.39 27.85 16.63
C MET A 141 6.48 29.01 15.63
N SER A 142 7.69 29.51 15.41
CA SER A 142 7.96 30.51 14.37
C SER A 142 8.22 29.84 13.02
N ILE A 143 7.46 30.26 12.01
CA ILE A 143 7.66 29.84 10.62
C ILE A 143 8.60 30.82 9.94
N VAL A 144 9.65 30.31 9.33
CA VAL A 144 10.67 31.09 8.62
C VAL A 144 10.70 30.73 7.14
N ALA A 145 11.30 31.60 6.34
CA ALA A 145 11.42 31.43 4.89
C ALA A 145 12.42 30.31 4.52
N ASN A 146 12.32 29.82 3.28
CA ASN A 146 13.23 28.82 2.68
C ASN A 146 13.46 27.57 3.55
N THR A 147 12.40 27.08 4.18
CA THR A 147 12.43 25.96 5.13
C THR A 147 11.31 24.97 4.79
N HIS A 148 11.63 23.69 4.88
CA HIS A 148 10.66 22.60 4.85
C HIS A 148 10.14 22.34 6.26
N TYR A 149 8.83 22.12 6.39
CA TYR A 149 8.19 21.76 7.65
C TYR A 149 7.39 20.47 7.50
N GLU A 150 7.48 19.61 8.52
CA GLU A 150 6.55 18.51 8.74
C GLU A 150 5.95 18.61 10.14
N PHE A 151 4.72 18.14 10.30
CA PHE A 151 4.06 18.05 11.59
C PHE A 151 3.34 16.72 11.76
N SER A 152 3.18 16.32 13.02
CA SER A 152 2.34 15.19 13.41
C SER A 152 1.55 15.54 14.66
N ILE A 153 0.30 15.08 14.73
CA ILE A 153 -0.59 15.24 15.88
C ILE A 153 -1.17 13.88 16.23
N ARG A 154 -1.19 13.53 17.52
CA ARG A 154 -1.77 12.29 18.06
C ARG A 154 -2.61 12.55 19.29
N TYR A 155 -3.69 11.79 19.44
CA TYR A 155 -4.47 11.77 20.67
C TYR A 155 -3.84 10.80 21.68
N ASP A 156 -3.59 11.28 22.90
CA ASP A 156 -3.30 10.43 24.04
C ASP A 156 -4.59 10.20 24.85
N ALA A 157 -5.07 8.96 24.81
CA ALA A 157 -6.27 8.56 25.52
C ALA A 157 -6.12 8.56 27.05
N VAL A 158 -4.88 8.51 27.57
CA VAL A 158 -4.62 8.53 29.02
C VAL A 158 -4.78 9.94 29.56
N SER A 159 -4.08 10.92 28.99
CA SER A 159 -4.18 12.32 29.39
C SER A 159 -5.41 13.04 28.82
N LYS A 160 -6.09 12.43 27.83
CA LYS A 160 -7.22 12.98 27.09
C LYS A 160 -6.90 14.28 26.36
N LYS A 161 -5.71 14.36 25.77
CA LYS A 161 -5.24 15.55 25.05
C LYS A 161 -4.61 15.18 23.71
N TYR A 162 -4.62 16.12 22.77
CA TYR A 162 -3.79 16.03 21.58
C TYR A 162 -2.38 16.56 21.87
N TYR A 163 -1.39 15.87 21.33
CA TYR A 163 0.01 16.29 21.32
C TYR A 163 0.49 16.44 19.89
N GLY A 164 1.24 17.50 19.64
CA GLY A 164 1.77 17.85 18.33
C GLY A 164 3.28 18.03 18.34
N MET A 165 3.93 17.61 17.26
CA MET A 165 5.36 17.86 17.00
C MET A 165 5.51 18.49 15.62
N ILE A 166 6.47 19.41 15.50
CA ILE A 166 6.90 20.00 14.23
C ILE A 166 8.39 19.75 14.05
N TYR A 167 8.78 19.40 12.83
CA TYR A 167 10.15 19.26 12.39
C TYR A 167 10.41 20.25 11.26
N SER A 168 11.63 20.77 11.18
CA SER A 168 12.02 21.67 10.11
C SER A 168 13.47 21.49 9.67
N TRP A 169 13.73 21.79 8.40
CA TRP A 169 15.08 21.84 7.82
C TRP A 169 15.14 22.83 6.67
N ALA A 170 16.31 23.42 6.46
CA ALA A 170 16.53 24.33 5.34
C ALA A 170 16.32 23.61 4.01
N LEU A 171 15.71 24.32 3.05
CA LEU A 171 15.56 23.88 1.65
C LEU A 171 16.84 24.09 0.84
#